data_AF-A0A2V6LWS3-F1
#
_entry.id   AF-A0A2V6LWS3-F1
#
_cell.length_a   1.000
_cell.length_b   1.000
_cell.length_c   1.000
_cell.angle_alpha   90.00
_cell.angle_beta   90.00
_cell.angle_gamma   90.00
#
_symmetry.space_group_name_H-M   'P 1'
#
loop_
_entity.id
_entity.type
_entity.pdbx_description
1 polymer ?
#
loop_
_entity_poly.entity_id
_entity_poly.type
_entity_poly.pdbx_seq_one_letter_code
_entity_poly.pdbx_strand_id
1 'polypeptide(L)'
;MHAIVFAALLSVEIATPQRSTISQSQIEAFCNGKSNLACTIFDETTIACDCIERAGTWGTQTRLRTVPRMYLTSPHWMRHEGLHIADMLYSFRAYANETDAATFASRGECESHALEAIRRFPEALREFQRATTLLRDGR
;
A
#
# COMPACT_ATOMS: atom_id res chain seq x y z
N MET A 1 24.95 -2.05 28.82
CA MET A 1 23.96 -2.85 28.07
C MET A 1 23.40 -1.97 26.97
N HIS A 2 23.88 -2.11 25.74
CA HIS A 2 23.35 -1.37 24.60
C HIS A 2 22.10 -2.08 24.10
N ALA A 3 20.94 -1.46 24.30
CA ALA A 3 19.71 -1.91 23.66
C ALA A 3 19.85 -1.62 22.16
N ILE A 4 20.29 -2.62 21.39
CA ILE A 4 20.13 -2.61 19.95
C ILE A 4 18.63 -2.77 19.72
N VAL A 5 17.94 -1.64 19.54
CA VAL A 5 16.58 -1.64 19.03
C VAL A 5 16.69 -2.10 17.58
N PHE A 6 16.51 -3.40 17.35
CA PHE A 6 16.20 -3.93 16.03
C PHE A 6 14.81 -3.40 15.67
N ALA A 7 14.74 -2.16 15.21
CA ALA A 7 13.63 -1.71 14.40
C ALA A 7 13.68 -2.56 13.13
N ALA A 8 12.97 -3.69 13.13
CA ALA A 8 12.66 -4.40 11.92
C ALA A 8 11.92 -3.40 11.03
N LEU A 9 12.63 -2.82 10.06
CA LEU A 9 12.04 -1.97 9.04
C LEU A 9 11.07 -2.85 8.28
N LEU A 10 9.79 -2.76 8.64
CA LEU A 10 8.73 -3.45 7.93
C LEU A 10 8.75 -2.93 6.49
N SER A 11 8.78 -3.85 5.52
CA SER A 11 8.69 -3.50 4.10
C SER A 11 7.35 -2.84 3.74
N VAL A 12 6.32 -3.03 4.56
CA VAL A 12 5.00 -2.43 4.37
C VAL A 12 4.48 -1.85 5.69
N GLU A 13 4.19 -0.55 5.69
CA GLU A 13 3.57 0.19 6.79
C GLU A 13 2.19 0.69 6.35
N ILE A 14 1.15 0.23 7.04
CA ILE A 14 -0.19 0.82 6.93
C ILE A 14 -0.48 1.52 8.24
N ALA A 15 -0.57 2.85 8.20
CA ALA A 15 -0.90 3.64 9.39
C ALA A 15 -2.33 3.33 9.87
N THR A 16 -2.62 3.71 11.11
CA THR A 16 -4.00 3.65 11.61
C THR A 16 -4.90 4.47 10.69
N PRO A 17 -6.03 3.91 10.21
CA PRO A 17 -6.89 4.61 9.27
C PRO A 17 -7.49 5.85 9.93
N GLN A 18 -7.43 6.98 9.22
CA GLN A 18 -8.21 8.16 9.55
C GLN A 18 -9.68 7.88 9.24
N ARG A 19 -10.59 8.33 10.10
CA ARG A 19 -12.02 8.02 9.99
C ARG A 19 -12.85 9.28 10.04
N SER A 20 -13.77 9.40 9.09
CA SER A 20 -14.73 10.49 9.00
C SER A 20 -16.13 9.92 8.84
N THR A 21 -17.01 10.18 9.80
CA THR A 21 -18.45 9.90 9.66
C THR A 21 -19.11 11.12 9.05
N ILE A 22 -19.69 10.96 7.86
CA ILE A 22 -20.20 12.05 7.03
C ILE A 22 -21.61 11.71 6.50
N SER A 23 -22.33 12.70 6.00
CA SER A 23 -23.66 12.47 5.43
C SER A 23 -23.57 11.67 4.12
N GLN A 24 -24.68 11.04 3.73
CA GLN A 24 -24.77 10.33 2.45
C GLN A 24 -24.48 11.25 1.25
N SER A 25 -24.95 12.50 1.28
CA SER A 25 -24.66 13.48 0.23
C SER A 25 -23.18 13.84 0.13
N GLN A 26 -22.43 13.78 1.23
CA GLN A 26 -20.99 14.00 1.25
C GLN A 26 -20.23 12.77 0.73
N ILE A 27 -20.71 11.55 1.04
CA ILE A 27 -20.10 10.29 0.60
C ILE A 27 -19.96 10.23 -0.91
N GLU A 28 -20.99 10.61 -1.66
CA GLU A 28 -20.94 10.55 -3.13
C GLU A 28 -19.80 11.40 -3.70
N ALA A 29 -19.54 12.56 -3.11
CA ALA A 29 -18.43 13.43 -3.49
C ALA A 29 -17.07 12.83 -3.11
N PHE A 30 -16.90 12.33 -1.88
CA PHE A 30 -15.62 11.77 -1.42
C PHE A 30 -15.28 10.42 -2.06
N CYS A 31 -16.30 9.60 -2.32
CA CYS A 31 -16.14 8.28 -2.92
C CYS A 31 -16.17 8.30 -4.45
N ASN A 32 -16.14 9.49 -5.07
CA ASN A 32 -16.20 9.68 -6.53
C ASN A 32 -17.35 8.89 -7.18
N GLY A 33 -18.52 8.86 -6.53
CA GLY A 33 -19.71 8.14 -7.00
C GLY A 33 -19.64 6.61 -6.97
N LYS A 34 -18.56 5.99 -6.47
CA LYS A 34 -18.42 4.52 -6.43
C LYS A 34 -19.32 3.86 -5.40
N SER A 35 -19.62 4.58 -4.32
CA SER A 35 -20.41 4.11 -3.19
C SER A 35 -21.18 5.29 -2.58
N ASN A 36 -22.37 5.00 -2.06
CA ASN A 36 -23.23 5.90 -1.30
C ASN A 36 -23.26 5.54 0.21
N LEU A 37 -22.44 4.59 0.65
CA LEU A 37 -22.48 4.01 2.00
C LEU A 37 -21.19 4.22 2.77
N ALA A 38 -20.07 3.88 2.14
CA ALA A 38 -18.72 4.02 2.68
C ALA A 38 -17.67 3.85 1.58
N CYS A 39 -16.47 4.38 1.79
CA CYS A 39 -15.30 4.04 1.00
C CYS A 39 -14.00 4.27 1.78
N THR A 40 -12.94 3.62 1.31
CA THR A 40 -11.57 3.82 1.78
C THR A 40 -10.70 4.37 0.66
N ILE A 41 -9.99 5.46 0.93
CA ILE A 41 -9.07 6.11 -0.02
C ILE A 41 -7.63 5.87 0.44
N PHE A 42 -6.75 5.60 -0.51
CA PHE A 42 -5.31 5.33 -0.32
C PHE A 42 -4.45 6.33 -1.10
N ASP A 43 -4.80 7.61 -1.04
CA ASP A 43 -4.17 8.70 -1.79
C ASP A 43 -2.80 9.10 -1.23
N GLU A 44 -2.56 8.92 0.07
CA GLU A 44 -1.25 9.11 0.71
C GLU A 44 -0.42 7.83 0.69
N THR A 45 -0.27 7.21 -0.49
CA THR A 45 0.54 5.99 -0.67
C THR A 45 1.90 6.32 -1.31
N THR A 46 2.98 5.89 -0.68
CA THR A 46 4.35 6.08 -1.17
C THR A 46 5.11 4.75 -1.26
N ILE A 47 6.05 4.70 -2.20
CA ILE A 47 7.02 3.63 -2.39
C ILE A 47 8.43 4.21 -2.33
N ALA A 48 9.34 3.49 -1.71
CA ALA A 48 10.78 3.69 -1.81
C ALA A 48 11.46 2.34 -2.05
N CYS A 49 12.47 2.32 -2.92
CA CYS A 49 13.26 1.14 -3.20
C CYS A 49 14.74 1.51 -3.04
N ASP A 50 15.40 0.91 -2.06
CA ASP A 50 16.82 1.10 -1.81
C ASP A 50 17.62 -0.08 -2.35
N CYS A 51 18.83 0.17 -2.85
CA CYS A 51 19.76 -0.88 -3.24
C CYS A 51 20.74 -1.19 -2.13
N ILE A 52 20.80 -2.47 -1.77
CA ILE A 52 21.62 -2.96 -0.67
C ILE A 52 22.45 -4.16 -1.12
N GLU A 53 23.69 -4.23 -0.64
CA GLU A 53 24.58 -5.35 -0.90
C GLU A 53 24.46 -6.39 0.21
N ARG A 54 24.29 -7.66 -0.18
CA ARG A 54 24.22 -8.82 0.72
C ARG A 54 25.07 -9.94 0.14
N ALA A 55 26.09 -10.36 0.90
CA ALA A 55 26.98 -11.47 0.53
C ALA A 55 27.57 -11.35 -0.90
N GLY A 56 27.96 -10.14 -1.31
CA GLY A 56 28.57 -9.87 -2.62
C GLY A 56 27.58 -9.80 -3.79
N THR A 57 26.27 -9.79 -3.52
CA THR A 57 25.22 -9.55 -4.53
C THR A 57 24.40 -8.33 -4.14
N TRP A 58 23.92 -7.60 -5.14
CA TRP A 58 23.01 -6.46 -4.92
C TRP A 58 21.56 -6.93 -4.96
N GLY A 59 20.71 -6.34 -4.12
CA GLY A 59 19.27 -6.58 -4.14
C GLY A 59 18.52 -5.32 -3.74
N THR A 60 17.22 -5.30 -3.95
CA THR A 60 16.39 -4.19 -3.49
C THR A 60 15.85 -4.43 -2.09
N GLN A 61 15.54 -3.33 -1.42
CA GLN A 61 14.73 -3.28 -0.23
C GLN A 61 13.58 -2.31 -0.48
N THR A 62 12.39 -2.88 -0.68
CA THR A 62 11.18 -2.13 -0.96
C THR A 62 10.49 -1.74 0.34
N ARG A 63 10.10 -0.46 0.42
CA ARG A 63 9.35 0.12 1.54
C ARG A 63 8.11 0.81 1.00
N LEU A 64 6.96 0.35 1.45
CA LEU A 64 5.64 0.88 1.08
C LEU A 64 4.99 1.47 2.32
N ARG A 65 4.41 2.66 2.17
CA ARG A 65 3.67 3.33 3.24
C ARG A 65 2.34 3.83 2.71
N THR A 66 1.27 3.68 3.50
CA THR A 66 0.00 4.35 3.22
C THR A 66 -0.69 4.82 4.48
N VAL A 67 -1.48 5.88 4.36
CA VAL A 67 -2.41 6.37 5.40
C VAL A 67 -3.83 6.25 4.86
N PRO A 68 -4.58 5.17 5.18
CA PRO A 68 -5.92 5.00 4.66
C PRO A 68 -6.88 6.02 5.27
N ARG A 69 -7.79 6.56 4.45
CA ARG A 69 -8.91 7.39 4.90
C ARG A 69 -10.23 6.69 4.67
N MET A 70 -10.95 6.40 5.75
CA MET A 70 -12.30 5.84 5.71
C MET A 70 -13.35 6.95 5.80
N TYR A 71 -14.23 7.02 4.82
CA TYR A 71 -15.43 7.84 4.84
C TYR A 71 -16.64 6.93 5.03
N LEU A 72 -17.44 7.17 6.07
CA LEU A 72 -18.52 6.27 6.48
C LEU A 72 -19.82 7.05 6.68
N THR A 73 -20.96 6.52 6.21
CA THR A 73 -22.29 7.02 6.64
C THR A 73 -22.66 6.55 8.05
N SER A 74 -22.12 5.40 8.49
CA SER A 74 -22.40 4.81 9.80
C SER A 74 -21.27 3.84 10.21
N PRO A 75 -20.95 3.73 11.52
CA PRO A 75 -19.88 2.85 12.02
C PRO A 75 -19.99 1.37 11.63
N HIS A 76 -21.17 0.88 11.26
CA HIS A 76 -21.33 -0.53 10.84
C HIS A 76 -20.50 -0.89 9.59
N TRP A 77 -20.19 0.08 8.72
CA TRP A 77 -19.38 -0.12 7.52
C TRP A 77 -17.88 -0.23 7.83
N MET A 78 -17.45 0.09 9.05
CA MET A 78 -16.03 0.09 9.42
C MET A 78 -15.38 -1.28 9.22
N ARG A 79 -16.11 -2.36 9.50
CA ARG A 79 -15.60 -3.72 9.26
C ARG A 79 -15.40 -3.98 7.77
N HIS A 80 -16.33 -3.54 6.93
CA HIS A 80 -16.26 -3.67 5.47
C HIS A 80 -15.06 -2.90 4.92
N GLU A 81 -14.93 -1.63 5.30
CA GLU A 81 -13.78 -0.79 4.93
C GLU A 81 -12.44 -1.32 5.46
N GLY A 82 -12.45 -1.97 6.63
CA GLY A 82 -11.28 -2.66 7.16
C GLY A 82 -10.81 -3.82 6.28
N LEU A 83 -11.70 -4.48 5.54
CA LEU A 83 -11.33 -5.55 4.61
C LEU A 83 -10.55 -5.00 3.41
N HIS A 84 -10.95 -3.84 2.87
CA HIS A 84 -10.21 -3.17 1.81
C HIS A 84 -8.77 -2.86 2.23
N ILE A 85 -8.57 -2.40 3.47
CA ILE A 85 -7.22 -2.16 4.01
C ILE A 85 -6.41 -3.46 4.11
N ALA A 86 -7.03 -4.56 4.54
CA ALA A 86 -6.35 -5.85 4.62
C ALA A 86 -5.93 -6.38 3.24
N ASP A 87 -6.76 -6.19 2.21
CA ASP A 87 -6.43 -6.57 0.83
C ASP A 87 -5.30 -5.73 0.25
N MET A 88 -5.27 -4.42 0.56
CA MET A 88 -4.17 -3.54 0.22
C MET A 88 -2.87 -3.95 0.91
N LEU A 89 -2.91 -4.34 2.19
CA LEU A 89 -1.74 -4.86 2.91
C LEU A 89 -1.17 -6.10 2.22
N TYR A 90 -2.04 -7.03 1.83
CA TYR A 90 -1.62 -8.24 1.11
C TYR A 90 -0.98 -7.89 -0.24
N SER A 91 -1.63 -7.03 -1.02
CA SER A 91 -1.12 -6.60 -2.33
C SER A 91 0.23 -5.88 -2.23
N PHE A 92 0.40 -4.99 -1.25
CA PHE A 92 1.68 -4.33 -0.99
C PHE A 92 2.77 -5.30 -0.59
N ARG A 93 2.47 -6.28 0.27
CA ARG A 93 3.45 -7.31 0.65
C ARG A 93 3.87 -8.16 -0.54
N ALA A 94 2.91 -8.55 -1.39
CA ALA A 94 3.20 -9.29 -2.61
C ALA A 94 4.11 -8.48 -3.54
N TYR A 95 3.78 -7.22 -3.80
CA TYR A 95 4.57 -6.33 -4.65
C TYR A 95 5.99 -6.09 -4.13
N ALA A 96 6.14 -5.82 -2.83
CA ALA A 96 7.44 -5.64 -2.19
C ALA A 96 8.28 -6.92 -2.28
N ASN A 97 7.69 -8.08 -1.98
CA ASN A 97 8.39 -9.37 -2.08
C ASN A 97 8.82 -9.70 -3.50
N GLU A 98 7.97 -9.44 -4.50
CA GLU A 98 8.31 -9.63 -5.92
C GLU A 98 9.46 -8.71 -6.34
N THR A 99 9.40 -7.44 -5.94
CA THR A 99 10.47 -6.47 -6.24
C THR A 99 11.79 -6.90 -5.61
N ASP A 100 11.75 -7.34 -4.34
CA ASP A 100 12.91 -7.69 -3.51
C ASP A 100 13.47 -9.10 -3.78
N ALA A 101 12.79 -9.92 -4.56
CA ALA A 101 13.26 -11.25 -4.95
C ALA A 101 14.40 -11.20 -5.98
N ALA A 102 14.57 -10.08 -6.68
CA ALA A 102 15.60 -9.92 -7.69
C ALA A 102 17.00 -9.69 -7.08
N THR A 103 18.00 -10.32 -7.69
CA THR A 103 19.41 -10.16 -7.33
C THR A 103 20.21 -9.68 -8.54
N PHE A 104 21.21 -8.84 -8.31
CA PHE A 104 21.95 -8.14 -9.36
C PHE A 104 23.46 -8.28 -9.15
N ALA A 105 24.20 -8.29 -10.26
CA ALA A 105 25.66 -8.38 -10.24
C ALA A 105 26.31 -7.03 -9.88
N SER A 106 25.62 -5.93 -10.15
CA SER A 106 26.10 -4.58 -9.87
C SER A 106 25.06 -3.70 -9.20
N ARG A 107 25.55 -2.66 -8.53
CA ARG A 107 24.70 -1.60 -7.97
C ARG A 107 23.85 -0.91 -9.04
N GLY A 108 24.41 -0.64 -10.22
CA GLY A 108 23.71 0.07 -11.31
C GLY A 108 22.53 -0.72 -11.88
N GLU A 109 22.66 -2.05 -11.97
CA GLU A 109 21.54 -2.94 -12.34
C GLU A 109 20.43 -2.90 -11.29
N CYS A 110 20.80 -2.97 -10.00
CA CYS A 110 19.85 -2.83 -8.91
C CYS A 110 19.13 -1.48 -8.95
N GLU A 111 19.86 -0.37 -9.11
CA GLU A 111 19.27 0.98 -9.14
C GLU A 111 18.31 1.14 -10.33
N SER A 112 18.64 0.55 -11.48
CA SER A 112 17.76 0.53 -12.65
C SER A 112 16.46 -0.23 -12.37
N HIS A 113 16.53 -1.39 -11.72
CA HIS A 113 15.35 -2.17 -11.30
C HIS A 113 14.51 -1.43 -10.24
N ALA A 114 15.17 -0.81 -9.25
CA ALA A 114 14.50 -0.02 -8.21
C ALA A 114 13.72 1.16 -8.81
N LEU A 115 14.32 1.90 -9.75
CA LEU A 115 13.66 2.99 -10.47
C LEU A 115 12.49 2.49 -11.31
N GLU A 116 12.62 1.31 -11.93
CA GLU A 116 11.53 0.70 -12.69
C GLU A 116 10.34 0.35 -11.81
N ALA A 117 10.60 -0.27 -10.65
CA ALA A 117 9.57 -0.60 -9.68
C ALA A 117 8.82 0.65 -9.22
N ILE A 118 9.55 1.71 -8.83
CA ILE A 118 8.96 3.00 -8.45
C ILE A 118 8.11 3.58 -9.59
N ARG A 119 8.61 3.51 -10.83
CA ARG A 119 7.90 4.03 -12.01
C ARG A 119 6.59 3.28 -12.30
N ARG A 120 6.56 1.95 -12.10
CA ARG A 120 5.39 1.10 -12.34
C ARG A 120 4.39 1.11 -11.18
N PHE A 121 4.83 1.47 -9.98
CA PHE A 121 4.00 1.40 -8.79
C PHE A 121 2.65 2.15 -8.89
N PRO A 122 2.52 3.33 -9.52
CA PRO A 122 1.22 3.99 -9.67
C PRO A 122 0.18 3.16 -10.43
N GLU A 123 0.61 2.36 -11.39
CA GLU A 123 -0.28 1.45 -12.13
C GLU A 123 -0.67 0.25 -11.26
N ALA A 124 0.30 -0.36 -10.57
CA ALA A 124 0.05 -1.43 -9.62
C ALA A 124 -0.91 -0.98 -8.50
N LEU A 125 -0.76 0.24 -7.99
CA LEU A 125 -1.66 0.81 -6.98
C LEU A 125 -3.12 0.88 -7.48
N ARG A 126 -3.32 1.32 -8.72
CA ARG A 126 -4.65 1.34 -9.35
C ARG A 126 -5.22 -0.07 -9.53
N GLU A 127 -4.38 -1.02 -9.93
CA GLU A 127 -4.72 -2.44 -10.03
C GLU A 127 -5.21 -2.99 -8.68
N PHE A 128 -4.47 -2.73 -7.60
CA PHE A 128 -4.83 -3.18 -6.24
C PHE A 128 -6.15 -2.59 -5.78
N GLN A 129 -6.34 -1.27 -5.99
CA GLN A 129 -7.60 -0.58 -5.67
C GLN A 129 -8.79 -1.16 -6.45
N ARG A 130 -8.59 -1.50 -7.72
CA ARG A 130 -9.62 -2.16 -8.53
C ARG A 130 -9.91 -3.57 -8.03
N ALA A 131 -8.88 -4.35 -7.71
CA ALA A 131 -9.01 -5.73 -7.24
C ALA A 131 -9.78 -5.80 -5.91
N THR A 132 -9.48 -4.92 -4.94
CA THR A 132 -10.22 -4.88 -3.67
C THR A 132 -11.67 -4.44 -3.86
N THR A 133 -11.93 -3.47 -4.75
CA THR A 133 -13.31 -3.05 -5.10
C THR A 133 -14.09 -4.23 -5.67
N LEU A 134 -13.53 -4.96 -6.63
CA LEU A 134 -14.17 -6.11 -7.23
C LEU A 134 -14.42 -7.23 -6.21
N LEU A 135 -13.45 -7.49 -5.33
CA LEU A 135 -13.52 -8.56 -4.33
C LEU A 135 -14.55 -8.28 -3.22
N ARG A 136 -14.66 -7.03 -2.76
CA ARG A 136 -15.47 -6.66 -1.59
C ARG A 136 -16.81 -6.06 -1.96
N ASP A 137 -16.87 -5.28 -3.04
CA ASP A 137 -18.06 -4.52 -3.43
C ASP A 137 -18.79 -5.16 -4.62
N GLY A 138 -18.14 -6.11 -5.31
CA GLY A 138 -18.70 -6.78 -6.49
C GLY A 138 -18.87 -5.85 -7.70
N ARG A 139 -18.08 -4.77 -7.77
CA ARG A 139 -18.15 -3.72 -8.78
C ARG A 139 -16.78 -3.45 -9.41
#